data_AF-B7P0M3-F1
#
_entry.id   AF-B7P0M3-F1
#
_cell.length_a   1.000
_cell.length_b   1.000
_cell.length_c   1.000
_cell.angle_alpha   90.00
_cell.angle_beta   90.00
_cell.angle_gamma   90.00
#
_symmetry.space_group_name_H-M   'P 1'
#
loop_
_entity.id
_entity.type
_entity.pdbx_description
1 polymer ?
#
loop_
_entity_poly.entity_id
_entity_poly.type
_entity_poly.pdbx_seq_one_letter_code
_entity_poly.pdbx_strand_id
1 'polypeptide(L)'
;MNAEKAERNATPCRGIKGVSVLLLLAFFKFPTGFVVDYMHAVCSGFVKYTTCMWFDCKSAFPFSMGGKISVVDSRLLSLQPIHEMSRLPRSLVHRRYWKSSEWRNWLLYFSPVVLRGLLPPVYYKNWVQFVYLMHFLLKESIPLDELRSVAKQMKLFLKEYEKLYGKEHITYNAHLLLHLVDSVREWGPLWNYSAYSFENMNGSIVKL
;
A
#
# COMPACT_ATOMS: atom_id res chain seq x y z
N MET A 1 13.38 31.72 10.07
CA MET A 1 14.80 32.13 10.25
C MET A 1 15.70 31.84 9.03
N ASN A 2 15.54 30.72 8.30
CA ASN A 2 16.38 30.43 7.12
C ASN A 2 15.84 30.97 5.78
N ALA A 3 14.51 31.04 5.60
CA ALA A 3 13.91 31.52 4.35
C ALA A 3 14.14 33.01 4.09
N GLU A 4 13.92 33.87 5.08
CA GLU A 4 14.16 35.31 4.97
C GLU A 4 15.62 35.66 4.68
N LYS A 5 16.58 34.88 5.21
CA LYS A 5 18.01 35.04 4.92
C LYS A 5 18.36 34.63 3.50
N ALA A 6 17.76 33.56 2.99
CA ALA A 6 17.93 33.12 1.60
C ALA A 6 17.32 34.10 0.59
N GLU A 7 16.18 34.70 0.93
CA GLU A 7 15.50 35.70 0.10
C GLU A 7 16.29 37.00 0.00
N ARG A 8 16.93 37.43 1.10
CA ARG A 8 17.85 38.58 1.09
C ARG A 8 19.17 38.30 0.35
N ASN A 9 19.68 37.08 0.44
CA ASN A 9 21.02 36.74 -0.07
C ASN A 9 21.00 36.02 -1.42
N ALA A 10 19.82 35.84 -2.06
CA ALA A 10 19.62 35.11 -3.32
C ALA A 10 20.29 33.72 -3.38
N THR A 11 20.52 33.09 -2.23
CA THR A 11 21.23 31.81 -2.12
C THR A 11 20.22 30.70 -1.79
N PRO A 12 20.20 29.59 -2.56
CA PRO A 12 19.28 28.50 -2.28
C PRO A 12 19.58 27.90 -0.90
N CYS A 13 18.59 27.90 -0.01
CA CYS A 13 18.68 27.23 1.29
C CYS A 13 17.54 26.21 1.45
N ARG A 14 17.79 25.13 2.19
CA ARG A 14 16.73 24.21 2.60
C ARG A 14 16.04 24.80 3.84
N GLY A 15 14.73 25.01 3.76
CA GLY A 15 13.95 25.56 4.87
C GLY A 15 12.47 25.70 4.55
N ILE A 16 11.68 26.04 5.57
CA ILE A 16 10.25 26.32 5.46
C ILE A 16 10.10 27.80 5.07
N LYS A 17 9.47 28.08 3.92
CA LYS A 17 9.26 29.44 3.39
C LYS A 17 8.25 30.26 4.21
N GLY A 18 7.32 29.60 4.88
CA GLY A 18 6.29 30.25 5.70
C GLY A 18 5.24 29.25 6.15
N VAL A 19 4.24 29.75 6.86
CA VAL A 19 3.03 28.97 7.19
C VAL A 19 2.25 28.68 5.91
N SER A 20 1.74 27.45 5.77
CA SER A 20 0.90 27.10 4.63
C SER A 20 -0.42 27.87 4.69
N VAL A 21 -0.91 28.36 3.55
CA VAL A 21 -2.22 29.03 3.42
C VAL A 21 -3.36 28.14 3.92
N LEU A 22 -3.19 26.82 3.87
CA LEU A 22 -4.18 25.86 4.36
C LEU A 22 -4.38 25.95 5.89
N LEU A 23 -3.43 26.53 6.64
CA LEU A 23 -3.61 26.82 8.07
C LEU A 23 -4.63 27.93 8.33
N LEU A 24 -4.97 28.73 7.31
CA LEU A 24 -5.98 29.78 7.41
C LEU A 24 -7.41 29.24 7.24
N LEU A 25 -7.56 28.00 6.76
CA LEU A 25 -8.86 27.38 6.56
C LEU A 25 -9.42 26.91 7.91
N ALA A 26 -10.51 27.53 8.36
CA ALA A 26 -11.09 27.32 9.70
C ALA A 26 -11.44 25.85 10.02
N PHE A 27 -11.72 25.04 8.99
CA PHE A 27 -12.13 23.64 9.13
C PHE A 27 -11.09 22.64 8.61
N PHE A 28 -9.90 23.09 8.20
CA PHE A 28 -8.84 22.20 7.72
C PHE A 28 -7.81 21.96 8.83
N LYS A 29 -7.63 20.69 9.20
CA LYS A 29 -6.58 20.27 10.14
C LYS A 29 -5.57 19.44 9.37
N PHE A 30 -4.29 19.80 9.41
CA PHE A 30 -3.25 19.06 8.69
C PHE A 30 -3.22 17.54 8.98
N PRO A 31 -3.35 17.08 10.24
CA PRO A 31 -3.29 15.65 10.53
C PRO A 31 -4.45 14.83 9.93
N THR A 32 -5.62 15.44 9.75
CA THR A 32 -6.82 14.75 9.25
C THR A 32 -7.20 15.19 7.84
N GLY A 33 -6.64 16.29 7.35
CA GLY A 33 -6.92 16.87 6.02
C GLY A 33 -6.09 16.25 4.90
N PHE A 34 -5.04 15.50 5.25
CA PHE A 34 -4.25 14.72 4.30
C PHE A 34 -4.37 13.23 4.61
N VAL A 35 -5.08 12.51 3.76
CA VAL A 35 -5.32 11.07 3.90
C VAL A 35 -4.21 10.24 3.28
N VAL A 36 -4.01 9.05 3.83
CA VAL A 36 -3.14 8.05 3.21
C VAL A 36 -3.89 7.39 2.06
N ASP A 37 -3.55 7.75 0.83
CA ASP A 37 -4.16 7.14 -0.36
C ASP A 37 -3.83 5.63 -0.46
N TYR A 38 -4.89 4.83 -0.55
CA TYR A 38 -4.82 3.37 -0.68
C TYR A 38 -4.07 2.92 -1.94
N MET A 39 -4.31 3.58 -3.08
CA MET A 39 -3.72 3.15 -4.35
C MET A 39 -2.19 3.26 -4.35
N HIS A 40 -1.67 4.37 -3.83
CA HIS A 40 -0.23 4.64 -3.80
C HIS A 40 0.46 4.02 -2.59
N ALA A 41 -0.05 4.25 -1.38
CA ALA A 41 0.63 3.80 -0.17
C ALA A 41 0.56 2.28 -0.02
N VAL A 42 -0.61 1.68 -0.31
CA VAL A 42 -0.82 0.24 -0.13
C VAL A 42 -0.45 -0.52 -1.40
N CYS A 43 -1.21 -0.36 -2.48
CA CYS A 43 -1.11 -1.22 -3.66
C CYS A 43 0.22 -1.02 -4.40
N SER A 44 0.47 0.18 -4.89
CA SER A 44 1.71 0.50 -5.62
C SER A 44 2.93 0.66 -4.72
N GLY A 45 2.71 0.82 -3.41
CA GLY A 45 3.74 1.09 -2.42
C GLY A 45 4.15 -0.17 -1.68
N PHE A 46 3.47 -0.45 -0.57
CA PHE A 46 3.80 -1.56 0.32
C PHE A 46 3.70 -2.93 -0.36
N VAL A 47 2.56 -3.24 -1.01
CA VAL A 47 2.30 -4.54 -1.64
C VAL A 47 3.32 -4.83 -2.75
N LYS A 48 3.53 -3.85 -3.63
CA LYS A 48 4.55 -3.93 -4.69
C LYS A 48 5.93 -4.19 -4.11
N TYR A 49 6.34 -3.41 -3.10
CA TYR A 49 7.66 -3.53 -2.49
C TYR A 49 7.88 -4.93 -1.89
N THR A 50 6.97 -5.36 -1.02
CA THR A 50 7.04 -6.66 -0.33
C THR A 50 7.06 -7.82 -1.33
N THR A 51 6.19 -7.77 -2.35
CA THR A 51 6.13 -8.83 -3.36
C THR A 51 7.39 -8.88 -4.22
N CYS A 52 7.88 -7.74 -4.70
CA CYS A 52 9.12 -7.69 -5.47
C CYS A 52 10.30 -8.23 -4.67
N MET A 53 10.41 -7.82 -3.40
CA MET A 53 11.45 -8.30 -2.48
C MET A 53 11.45 -9.82 -2.35
N TRP A 54 10.29 -10.47 -2.24
CA TRP A 54 10.23 -11.93 -2.18
C TRP A 54 10.79 -12.60 -3.44
N PHE A 55 10.54 -12.05 -4.63
CA PHE A 55 10.90 -12.69 -5.90
C PHE A 55 12.21 -12.21 -6.53
N ASP A 56 12.79 -11.10 -6.05
CA ASP A 56 14.07 -10.59 -6.54
C ASP A 56 15.26 -11.35 -5.93
N CYS A 57 15.10 -11.91 -4.73
CA CYS A 57 16.11 -12.73 -4.07
C CYS A 57 15.88 -14.23 -4.36
N LYS A 58 16.89 -14.94 -4.90
CA LYS A 58 16.78 -16.38 -5.18
C LYS A 58 16.87 -17.23 -3.91
N SER A 59 17.78 -16.89 -2.99
CA SER A 59 18.00 -17.64 -1.74
C SER A 59 18.70 -16.83 -0.64
N ALA A 60 18.69 -15.50 -0.71
CA ALA A 60 19.42 -14.66 0.25
C ALA A 60 18.77 -14.60 1.63
N PHE A 61 17.44 -14.79 1.68
CA PHE A 61 16.66 -14.64 2.90
C PHE A 61 15.64 -15.77 3.05
N PRO A 62 15.17 -16.09 4.29
CA PRO A 62 14.19 -17.15 4.49
C PRO A 62 12.87 -16.92 3.73
N PHE A 63 12.49 -15.66 3.48
CA PHE A 63 11.31 -15.28 2.69
C PHE A 63 11.53 -15.32 1.16
N SER A 64 12.75 -15.60 0.70
CA SER A 64 13.10 -15.59 -0.73
C SER A 64 12.31 -16.66 -1.49
N MET A 65 11.66 -16.23 -2.57
CA MET A 65 10.85 -17.04 -3.48
C MET A 65 11.32 -16.93 -4.93
N GLY A 66 12.46 -16.30 -5.21
CA GLY A 66 12.96 -16.12 -6.59
C GLY A 66 13.14 -17.44 -7.35
N GLY A 67 13.53 -18.52 -6.67
CA GLY A 67 13.62 -19.87 -7.27
C GLY A 67 12.27 -20.57 -7.50
N LYS A 68 11.16 -20.01 -6.98
CA LYS A 68 9.81 -20.57 -7.06
C LYS A 68 8.90 -19.79 -8.00
N ILE A 69 9.43 -18.82 -8.75
CA ILE A 69 8.62 -17.91 -9.58
C ILE A 69 7.76 -18.66 -10.59
N SER A 70 8.30 -19.69 -11.27
CA SER A 70 7.56 -20.49 -12.25
C SER A 70 6.34 -21.18 -11.62
N VAL A 71 6.50 -21.76 -10.44
CA VAL A 71 5.41 -22.45 -9.73
C VAL A 71 4.31 -21.46 -9.31
N VAL A 72 4.69 -20.30 -8.77
CA VAL A 72 3.71 -19.26 -8.40
C VAL A 72 3.02 -18.70 -9.63
N ASP A 73 3.76 -18.50 -10.72
CA ASP A 73 3.23 -17.97 -11.97
C ASP A 73 2.23 -18.93 -12.63
N SER A 74 2.55 -20.23 -12.68
CA SER A 74 1.62 -21.25 -13.17
C SER A 74 0.34 -21.29 -12.33
N ARG A 75 0.44 -21.15 -10.99
CA ARG A 75 -0.74 -21.06 -10.12
C ARG A 75 -1.54 -19.79 -10.34
N LEU A 76 -0.88 -18.66 -10.61
CA LEU A 76 -1.53 -17.38 -10.85
C LEU A 76 -2.29 -17.39 -12.18
N LEU A 77 -1.67 -17.90 -13.25
CA LEU A 77 -2.25 -17.95 -14.58
C LEU A 77 -3.35 -19.01 -14.72
N SER A 78 -3.40 -20.01 -13.84
CA SER A 78 -4.50 -20.97 -13.80
C SER A 78 -5.75 -20.44 -13.11
N LEU A 79 -5.66 -19.32 -12.37
CA LEU A 79 -6.84 -18.71 -11.76
C LEU A 79 -7.76 -18.15 -12.82
N GLN A 80 -9.05 -18.50 -12.73
CA GLN A 80 -10.12 -17.87 -13.50
C GLN A 80 -10.68 -16.70 -12.66
N PRO A 81 -10.46 -15.44 -13.06
CA PRO A 81 -10.94 -14.30 -12.29
C PRO A 81 -12.47 -14.22 -12.32
N ILE A 82 -13.06 -13.69 -11.24
CA ILE A 82 -14.48 -13.35 -11.21
C ILE A 82 -14.77 -12.22 -12.22
N HIS A 83 -16.01 -12.18 -12.71
CA HIS A 83 -16.46 -11.26 -13.77
C HIS A 83 -16.25 -9.76 -13.44
N GLU A 84 -16.10 -9.41 -12.16
CA GLU A 84 -15.81 -8.05 -11.71
C GLU A 84 -14.36 -7.60 -11.98
N MET A 85 -13.45 -8.53 -12.28
CA MET A 85 -12.08 -8.19 -12.66
C MET A 85 -12.00 -7.92 -14.16
N SER A 86 -11.76 -6.66 -14.52
CA SER A 86 -11.68 -6.24 -15.93
C SER A 86 -10.53 -6.86 -16.74
N ARG A 87 -9.59 -7.57 -16.09
CA ARG A 87 -8.40 -8.15 -16.73
C ARG A 87 -7.97 -9.46 -16.08
N LEU A 88 -7.50 -10.38 -16.91
CA LEU A 88 -6.82 -11.60 -16.48
C LEU A 88 -5.52 -11.26 -15.74
N PRO A 89 -5.09 -12.12 -14.78
CA PRO A 89 -3.82 -11.93 -14.09
C PRO A 89 -2.68 -12.00 -15.10
N ARG A 90 -1.78 -11.04 -15.04
CA ARG A 90 -0.53 -11.04 -15.79
C ARG A 90 0.52 -11.86 -15.05
N SER A 91 1.46 -12.44 -15.77
CA SER A 91 2.60 -13.14 -15.19
C SER A 91 3.39 -12.28 -14.18
N LEU A 92 3.82 -12.90 -13.09
CA LEU A 92 4.72 -12.38 -12.06
C LEU A 92 6.12 -12.05 -12.59
N VAL A 93 6.52 -12.61 -13.73
CA VAL A 93 7.78 -12.24 -14.39
C VAL A 93 7.74 -10.76 -14.77
N HIS A 94 6.57 -10.24 -15.17
CA HIS A 94 6.35 -8.85 -15.55
C HIS A 94 5.87 -7.96 -14.40
N ARG A 95 5.94 -8.42 -13.15
CA ARG A 95 5.42 -7.71 -11.95
C ARG A 95 5.90 -6.26 -11.85
N ARG A 96 7.13 -5.96 -12.28
CA ARG A 96 7.69 -4.60 -12.24
C ARG A 96 6.86 -3.58 -13.04
N TYR A 97 6.12 -4.04 -14.04
CA TYR A 97 5.25 -3.25 -14.93
C TYR A 97 3.76 -3.39 -14.59
N TRP A 98 3.41 -4.06 -13.49
CA TRP A 98 2.02 -4.14 -13.04
C TRP A 98 1.51 -2.77 -12.62
N LYS A 99 0.28 -2.47 -13.06
CA LYS A 99 -0.48 -1.29 -12.62
C LYS A 99 -0.95 -1.44 -11.18
N SER A 100 -1.33 -0.33 -10.55
CA SER A 100 -1.86 -0.37 -9.19
C SER A 100 -3.09 -1.29 -9.04
N SER A 101 -3.95 -1.39 -10.06
CA SER A 101 -5.10 -2.31 -10.04
C SER A 101 -4.69 -3.78 -10.02
N GLU A 102 -3.58 -4.13 -10.66
CA GLU A 102 -3.04 -5.50 -10.63
C GLU A 102 -2.47 -5.82 -9.24
N TRP A 103 -1.81 -4.85 -8.59
CA TRP A 103 -1.36 -4.99 -7.20
C TRP A 103 -2.52 -5.12 -6.22
N ARG A 104 -3.63 -4.40 -6.43
CA ARG A 104 -4.85 -4.58 -5.65
C ARG A 104 -5.40 -6.00 -5.76
N ASN A 105 -5.50 -6.52 -6.99
CA ASN A 105 -6.01 -7.87 -7.20
C ASN A 105 -5.07 -8.93 -6.61
N TRP A 106 -3.76 -8.72 -6.75
CA TRP A 106 -2.74 -9.53 -6.11
C TRP A 106 -2.91 -9.57 -4.59
N LEU A 107 -3.04 -8.42 -3.94
CA LEU A 107 -3.25 -8.30 -2.50
C LEU A 107 -4.52 -9.04 -2.06
N LEU A 108 -5.67 -8.70 -2.64
CA LEU A 108 -6.97 -9.10 -2.09
C LEU A 108 -7.38 -10.52 -2.44
N TYR A 109 -6.96 -11.03 -3.60
CA TYR A 109 -7.52 -12.27 -4.16
C TYR A 109 -6.47 -13.31 -4.51
N PHE A 110 -5.38 -12.93 -5.18
CA PHE A 110 -4.48 -13.93 -5.74
C PHE A 110 -3.41 -14.40 -4.75
N SER A 111 -2.73 -13.47 -4.07
CA SER A 111 -1.60 -13.78 -3.19
C SER A 111 -1.92 -14.77 -2.06
N PRO A 112 -3.09 -14.74 -1.37
CA PRO A 112 -3.41 -15.74 -0.35
C PRO A 112 -3.50 -17.15 -0.95
N VAL A 113 -4.01 -17.27 -2.17
CA VAL A 113 -4.20 -18.58 -2.83
C VAL A 113 -2.87 -19.09 -3.37
N VAL A 114 -2.17 -18.29 -4.18
CA VAL A 114 -1.01 -18.78 -4.92
C VAL A 114 0.21 -19.01 -4.03
N LEU A 115 0.36 -18.25 -2.94
CA LEU A 115 1.50 -18.35 -2.02
C LEU A 115 1.35 -19.48 -0.99
N ARG A 116 0.15 -20.04 -0.84
CA ARG A 116 -0.13 -21.08 0.16
C ARG A 116 0.76 -22.31 -0.05
N GLY A 117 1.51 -22.68 0.99
CA GLY A 117 2.46 -23.79 0.96
C GLY A 117 3.76 -23.51 0.21
N LEU A 118 3.97 -22.31 -0.33
CA LEU A 118 5.20 -21.91 -1.02
C LEU A 118 6.03 -20.90 -0.22
N LEU A 119 5.37 -19.86 0.31
CA LEU A 119 5.97 -18.89 1.24
C LEU A 119 6.06 -19.54 2.63
N PRO A 120 7.17 -19.40 3.38
CA PRO A 120 7.29 -20.09 4.66
C PRO A 120 6.20 -19.64 5.65
N PRO A 121 5.73 -20.54 6.55
CA PRO A 121 4.48 -20.36 7.27
C PRO A 121 4.38 -19.05 8.08
N VAL A 122 5.46 -18.61 8.71
CA VAL A 122 5.48 -17.37 9.51
C VAL A 122 5.25 -16.12 8.66
N TYR A 123 5.88 -16.05 7.47
CA TYR A 123 5.72 -14.96 6.52
C TYR A 123 4.33 -14.98 5.88
N TYR A 124 3.85 -16.17 5.52
CA TYR A 124 2.51 -16.33 4.97
C TYR A 124 1.43 -15.91 5.97
N LYS A 125 1.55 -16.29 7.25
CA LYS A 125 0.61 -15.88 8.30
C LYS A 125 0.58 -14.35 8.46
N ASN A 126 1.74 -13.71 8.53
CA ASN A 126 1.84 -12.26 8.63
C ASN A 126 1.22 -11.55 7.40
N TRP A 127 1.47 -12.06 6.19
CA TRP A 127 0.86 -11.53 4.97
C TRP A 127 -0.66 -11.70 4.95
N VAL A 128 -1.19 -12.87 5.31
CA VAL A 128 -2.65 -13.10 5.34
C VAL A 128 -3.32 -12.22 6.40
N GLN A 129 -2.65 -11.94 7.53
CA GLN A 129 -3.15 -10.96 8.49
C GLN A 129 -3.27 -9.56 7.87
N PHE A 130 -2.29 -9.14 7.06
CA PHE A 130 -2.39 -7.88 6.32
C PHE A 130 -3.55 -7.89 5.32
N VAL A 131 -3.71 -8.97 4.54
CA VAL A 131 -4.82 -9.13 3.60
C VAL A 131 -6.18 -9.01 4.31
N TYR A 132 -6.32 -9.63 5.48
CA TYR A 132 -7.52 -9.52 6.31
C TYR A 132 -7.81 -8.07 6.75
N LEU A 133 -6.78 -7.35 7.23
CA LEU A 133 -6.92 -5.94 7.60
C LEU A 133 -7.34 -5.07 6.41
N MET A 134 -6.82 -5.35 5.21
CA MET A 134 -7.19 -4.62 4.00
C MET A 134 -8.64 -4.86 3.59
N HIS A 135 -9.09 -6.12 3.62
CA HIS A 135 -10.50 -6.45 3.38
C HIS A 135 -11.43 -5.73 4.37
N PHE A 136 -11.04 -5.67 5.65
CA PHE A 136 -11.83 -4.95 6.66
C PHE A 136 -11.93 -3.44 6.34
N LEU A 137 -10.81 -2.79 6.02
CA LEU A 137 -10.77 -1.35 5.74
C LEU A 137 -11.37 -0.95 4.39
N LEU A 138 -11.69 -1.93 3.54
CA LEU A 138 -12.33 -1.77 2.24
C LEU A 138 -13.82 -2.14 2.23
N LYS A 139 -14.39 -2.56 3.37
CA LYS A 139 -15.83 -2.81 3.47
C LYS A 139 -16.62 -1.56 3.07
N GLU A 140 -17.83 -1.78 2.54
CA GLU A 140 -18.77 -0.70 2.24
C GLU A 140 -19.17 0.08 3.49
N SER A 141 -19.33 -0.62 4.61
CA SER A 141 -19.59 -0.04 5.93
C SER A 141 -18.64 -0.62 6.97
N ILE A 142 -18.06 0.27 7.79
CA ILE A 142 -17.05 -0.08 8.79
C ILE A 142 -17.50 0.42 10.16
N PRO A 143 -17.75 -0.47 11.14
CA PRO A 143 -18.11 -0.08 12.50
C PRO A 143 -16.97 0.70 13.19
N LEU A 144 -17.27 1.88 13.72
CA LEU A 144 -16.28 2.78 14.33
C LEU A 144 -15.66 2.20 15.62
N ASP A 145 -16.42 1.39 16.36
CA ASP A 145 -15.99 0.70 17.57
C ASP A 145 -14.94 -0.37 17.27
N GLU A 146 -15.03 -1.04 16.12
CA GLU A 146 -14.05 -2.02 15.66
C GLU A 146 -12.72 -1.39 15.22
N LEU A 147 -12.72 -0.14 14.74
CA LEU A 147 -11.51 0.54 14.25
C LEU A 147 -10.40 0.59 15.30
N ARG A 148 -10.74 0.70 16.59
CA ARG A 148 -9.74 0.70 17.67
C ARG A 148 -8.99 -0.63 17.73
N SER A 149 -9.69 -1.75 17.52
CA SER A 149 -9.08 -3.07 17.47
C SER A 149 -8.20 -3.22 16.23
N VAL A 150 -8.69 -2.77 15.08
CA VAL A 150 -7.97 -2.84 13.80
C VAL A 150 -6.68 -2.01 13.84
N ALA A 151 -6.69 -0.82 14.45
CA ALA A 151 -5.47 -0.03 14.65
C ALA A 151 -4.41 -0.78 15.47
N LYS A 152 -4.82 -1.50 16.53
CA LYS A 152 -3.91 -2.33 17.32
C LYS A 152 -3.37 -3.49 16.50
N GLN A 153 -4.22 -4.16 15.72
CA GLN A 153 -3.81 -5.27 14.86
C GLN A 153 -2.85 -4.82 13.76
N MET A 154 -3.04 -3.64 13.17
CA MET A 154 -2.12 -3.05 12.20
C MET A 154 -0.74 -2.78 12.82
N LYS A 155 -0.69 -2.22 14.04
CA LYS A 155 0.57 -2.03 14.78
C LYS A 155 1.29 -3.34 15.05
N LEU A 156 0.55 -4.37 15.48
CA LEU A 156 1.10 -5.70 15.74
C LEU A 156 1.60 -6.35 14.45
N PHE A 157 0.85 -6.24 13.36
CA PHE A 157 1.25 -6.71 12.03
C PHE A 157 2.60 -6.09 11.62
N LEU A 158 2.75 -4.77 11.70
CA LEU A 158 4.00 -4.10 11.33
C LEU A 158 5.17 -4.45 12.23
N LYS A 159 4.93 -4.63 13.54
CA LYS A 159 5.97 -5.08 14.47
C LYS A 159 6.45 -6.49 14.13
N GLU A 160 5.54 -7.39 13.76
CA GLU A 160 5.90 -8.72 13.29
C GLU A 160 6.58 -8.66 11.92
N TYR A 161 6.11 -7.81 11.01
CA TYR A 161 6.75 -7.57 9.71
C TYR A 161 8.20 -7.11 9.88
N GLU A 162 8.46 -6.13 10.76
CA GLU A 162 9.82 -5.67 11.09
C GLU A 162 10.70 -6.82 11.59
N LYS A 163 10.18 -7.65 12.49
CA LYS A 163 10.91 -8.80 13.03
C LYS A 163 11.23 -9.85 11.95
N LEU A 164 10.30 -10.07 11.03
CA LEU A 164 10.40 -11.11 10.00
C LEU A 164 11.30 -10.69 8.84
N TYR A 165 11.16 -9.45 8.39
CA TYR A 165 11.82 -8.94 7.19
C TYR A 165 13.07 -8.13 7.50
N GLY A 166 13.12 -7.44 8.63
CA GLY A 166 14.20 -6.51 8.98
C GLY A 166 13.74 -5.05 8.99
N LYS A 167 14.41 -4.22 9.79
CA LYS A 167 14.06 -2.80 9.95
C LYS A 167 14.29 -1.99 8.68
N GLU A 168 15.27 -2.38 7.87
CA GLU A 168 15.57 -1.84 6.56
C GLU A 168 14.41 -1.97 5.57
N HIS A 169 13.50 -2.91 5.81
CA HIS A 169 12.31 -3.13 5.00
C HIS A 169 11.05 -2.40 5.51
N ILE A 170 11.16 -1.64 6.61
CA ILE A 170 10.14 -0.69 7.07
C ILE A 170 10.29 0.61 6.27
N THR A 171 9.77 0.57 5.05
CA THR A 171 9.76 1.73 4.16
C THR A 171 8.77 2.81 4.62
N TYR A 172 8.84 3.99 3.99
CA TYR A 172 7.85 5.05 4.20
C TYR A 172 6.40 4.56 4.02
N ASN A 173 6.14 3.77 2.97
CA ASN A 173 4.80 3.21 2.74
C ASN A 173 4.37 2.22 3.82
N ALA A 174 5.30 1.45 4.39
CA ALA A 174 5.02 0.59 5.54
C ALA A 174 4.62 1.42 6.77
N HIS A 175 5.32 2.53 7.02
CA HIS A 175 4.96 3.46 8.10
C HIS A 175 3.57 4.06 7.89
N LEU A 176 3.23 4.47 6.66
CA LEU A 176 1.92 5.03 6.35
C LEU A 176 0.74 4.10 6.67
N LEU A 177 0.96 2.78 6.70
CA LEU A 177 -0.08 1.81 7.07
C LEU A 177 -0.64 2.05 8.49
N LEU A 178 0.16 2.61 9.39
CA LEU A 178 -0.27 2.96 10.76
C LEU A 178 -1.39 4.01 10.77
N HIS A 179 -1.44 4.87 9.75
CA HIS A 179 -2.37 6.00 9.64
C HIS A 179 -3.59 5.67 8.77
N LEU A 180 -3.67 4.46 8.21
CA LEU A 180 -4.83 4.04 7.39
C LEU A 180 -6.12 4.04 8.21
N VAL A 181 -6.05 3.55 9.45
CA VAL A 181 -7.24 3.50 10.33
C VAL A 181 -7.72 4.89 10.71
N ASP A 182 -6.80 5.83 10.90
CA ASP A 182 -7.15 7.22 11.17
C ASP A 182 -7.75 7.88 9.92
N SER A 183 -7.20 7.59 8.73
CA SER A 183 -7.79 8.03 7.47
C SER A 183 -9.21 7.49 7.28
N VAL A 184 -9.45 6.21 7.62
CA VAL A 184 -10.79 5.61 7.55
C VAL A 184 -11.77 6.21 8.54
N ARG A 185 -11.30 6.52 9.76
CA ARG A 185 -12.14 7.18 10.78
C ARG A 185 -12.65 8.54 10.31
N GLU A 186 -11.81 9.29 9.61
CA GLU A 186 -12.09 10.68 9.23
C GLU A 186 -12.79 10.78 7.85
N TRP A 187 -12.47 9.90 6.90
CA TRP A 187 -12.93 10.00 5.50
C TRP A 187 -13.75 8.80 5.00
N GLY A 188 -14.04 7.84 5.86
CA GLY A 188 -14.75 6.61 5.50
C GLY A 188 -13.83 5.57 4.84
N PRO A 189 -14.40 4.51 4.24
CA PRO A 189 -13.62 3.39 3.70
C PRO A 189 -12.50 3.79 2.74
N LEU A 190 -11.44 2.98 2.66
CA LEU A 190 -10.24 3.29 1.85
C LEU A 190 -10.52 3.57 0.37
N TRP A 191 -11.59 2.97 -0.18
CA TRP A 191 -11.96 3.17 -1.58
C TRP A 191 -12.58 4.56 -1.84
N ASN A 192 -13.11 5.23 -0.82
CA ASN A 192 -13.88 6.48 -0.95
C ASN A 192 -13.04 7.67 -1.44
N TYR A 193 -11.78 7.74 -1.01
CA TYR A 193 -10.85 8.82 -1.32
C TYR A 193 -9.64 8.33 -2.14
N SER A 194 -9.73 7.14 -2.72
CA SER A 194 -8.61 6.57 -3.46
C SER A 194 -8.36 7.27 -4.79
N ALA A 195 -7.08 7.43 -5.14
CA ALA A 195 -6.64 8.03 -6.38
C ALA A 195 -7.06 7.27 -7.66
N TYR A 196 -7.59 6.04 -7.56
CA TYR A 196 -8.01 5.24 -8.73
C TYR A 196 -8.97 6.01 -9.66
N SER A 197 -10.00 6.66 -9.11
CA SER A 197 -11.00 7.37 -9.92
C SER A 197 -10.39 8.57 -10.64
N PHE A 198 -9.51 9.30 -9.95
CA PHE A 198 -8.83 10.48 -10.47
C PHE A 198 -7.84 10.12 -11.58
N GLU A 199 -6.98 9.10 -11.37
CA GLU A 199 -6.02 8.68 -12.39
C GLU A 199 -6.69 8.06 -13.62
N ASN A 200 -7.78 7.32 -13.43
CA ASN A 200 -8.58 6.81 -14.54
C ASN A 200 -9.14 7.98 -15.38
N MET A 201 -9.64 9.04 -14.74
CA MET A 201 -10.15 10.22 -15.43
C MET A 201 -9.04 10.99 -16.16
N ASN A 202 -7.85 11.14 -15.56
CA ASN A 202 -6.71 11.76 -16.22
C ASN A 202 -6.37 11.07 -17.55
N GLY A 203 -6.46 9.74 -17.59
CA GLY A 203 -6.25 8.97 -18.83
C GLY A 203 -7.30 9.22 -19.91
N SER A 204 -8.52 9.63 -19.54
CA SER A 204 -9.57 10.06 -20.47
C SER A 204 -9.35 11.48 -20.96
N ILE A 205 -8.97 12.40 -20.06
CA ILE A 205 -8.75 13.82 -20.39
C ILE A 205 -7.59 13.99 -21.38
N VAL A 206 -6.50 13.24 -21.24
CA VAL A 206 -5.34 13.32 -22.15
C VAL A 206 -5.67 12.87 -23.59
N LYS A 207 -6.81 12.19 -23.79
CA LYS A 207 -7.27 11.73 -25.12
C LYS A 207 -8.26 12.69 -25.79
N LEU A 208 -8.69 13.74 -25.09
CA LEU A 208 -9.50 14.84 -25.63
C LEU A 208 -8.57 15.87 -26.31
#